data_AF-A0A1Q7AEK9-F1
#
_entry.id   AF-A0A1Q7AEK9-F1
#
_cell.length_a   1.000
_cell.length_b   1.000
_cell.length_c   1.000
_cell.angle_alpha   90.00
_cell.angle_beta   90.00
_cell.angle_gamma   90.00
#
_symmetry.space_group_name_H-M   'P 1'
#
loop_
_entity.id
_entity.type
_entity.pdbx_description
1 polymer ?
#
loop_
_entity_poly.entity_id
_entity_poly.type
_entity_poly.pdbx_seq_one_letter_code
_entity_poly.pdbx_strand_id
1 'polypeptide(L)'
;MIVVGGNGGGKAGEGYGDDGFDARAKPEDIRGYDVRTGKQLWTFHVLPQKGERGAETWEKGSGEFVGNMAAWASLTGDEELGYVYVPLSAPTVSYYGGHRHGQNLFSDSLVVLNAKNGQLVWHFQMVHHDLWDYDSATPPILGDITVDGKRIKAVFASNKTGFLYVFDRVTGAPVWPIEEKPVPQSNVPGEQTSLTQPFPSKPPAIDRQGISEDDLIDFTPELHKRALEVASQYVMGPLFTPPTLKSSGPNGKKGTLAVPNAWGSANWNTGAFDPETGMYYAASWAQVGSYGLSKATDPHATMAYAIDWQPSQPARHLNDDEKRAQTQSSELSIDGLPLTKPPYSRLTALNMNTGTLVWSVPNGDGPRNHALLKDLHLPPLGDPGRPVALVTKTLLFLGDSSDVVFGRGGIPGPAKFHVYDKATGQVIAEHELPVGTTGGPMTYLAGGKQYIVVPIGGKGYGASWVAFAVASRSESITLTGLAPAARVANAVTPAIYTDAQAKRGETVFQKNCAKCHSQRGFGPPLRGDAFWSSWDGKPARSLYSTIISSMPPDDPGSMTEKNVVDTVAYILRVNLLRAGNKEIKQAADLNGIELMRPKP
;
A
#
# COMPACT_ATOMS: atom_id res chain seq x y z
N MET A 1 -23.46 14.34 -9.99
CA MET A 1 -22.85 14.87 -8.75
C MET A 1 -21.67 13.98 -8.42
N ILE A 2 -20.62 14.53 -7.83
CA ILE A 2 -19.41 13.81 -7.43
C ILE A 2 -19.29 13.92 -5.91
N VAL A 3 -18.97 12.82 -5.24
CA VAL A 3 -18.63 12.80 -3.81
C VAL A 3 -17.12 12.63 -3.70
N VAL A 4 -16.48 13.47 -2.89
CA VAL A 4 -15.03 13.52 -2.72
C VAL A 4 -14.70 13.37 -1.24
N GLY A 5 -13.78 12.46 -0.92
CA GLY A 5 -13.14 12.35 0.40
C GLY A 5 -11.78 13.05 0.43
N GLY A 6 -11.25 13.28 1.63
CA GLY A 6 -9.86 13.71 1.79
C GLY A 6 -8.85 12.62 1.42
N ASN A 7 -7.61 13.03 1.15
CA ASN A 7 -6.54 12.18 0.61
C ASN A 7 -5.60 11.58 1.70
N GLY A 8 -6.02 11.57 2.97
CA GLY A 8 -5.21 11.11 4.11
C GLY A 8 -4.20 12.14 4.61
N GLY A 9 -4.27 13.35 4.06
CA GLY A 9 -3.22 14.36 4.10
C GLY A 9 -3.07 15.16 5.39
N GLY A 10 -2.29 14.68 6.36
CA GLY A 10 -1.73 15.50 7.45
C GLY A 10 -1.12 16.81 6.92
N LYS A 11 -0.96 17.84 7.76
CA LYS A 11 -0.65 19.25 7.39
C LYS A 11 0.07 19.41 6.03
N ALA A 12 -0.73 19.54 4.95
CA ALA A 12 -0.33 19.63 3.53
C ALA A 12 -0.34 18.36 2.65
N GLY A 13 -1.09 17.30 2.97
CA GLY A 13 -1.19 16.14 2.08
C GLY A 13 -0.38 14.91 2.53
N GLU A 14 0.04 14.84 3.79
CA GLU A 14 0.73 13.67 4.36
C GLU A 14 -0.25 12.54 4.70
N GLY A 15 -0.86 11.98 3.65
CA GLY A 15 -1.28 10.58 3.66
C GLY A 15 -0.05 9.79 4.03
N TYR A 16 -0.17 9.00 5.10
CA TYR A 16 0.90 8.23 5.71
C TYR A 16 1.91 9.03 6.52
N GLY A 17 2.03 8.67 7.80
CA GLY A 17 3.06 9.19 8.68
C GLY A 17 2.64 10.50 9.31
N ASP A 18 1.67 10.42 10.22
CA ASP A 18 1.71 11.34 11.35
C ASP A 18 3.15 11.34 11.90
N ASP A 19 3.77 12.52 11.98
CA ASP A 19 5.13 12.67 12.47
C ASP A 19 5.29 12.04 13.88
N GLY A 20 4.17 11.81 14.57
CA GLY A 20 4.09 11.21 15.89
C GLY A 20 4.30 12.23 17.00
N PHE A 21 4.46 13.51 16.64
CA PHE A 21 4.84 14.59 17.55
C PHE A 21 3.79 15.70 17.63
N ASP A 22 2.92 15.88 16.62
CA ASP A 22 1.83 16.88 16.67
C ASP A 22 0.41 16.29 16.72
N ALA A 23 -0.24 16.47 17.87
CA ALA A 23 -1.64 16.19 18.15
C ALA A 23 -2.65 16.91 17.24
N ARG A 24 -2.24 17.96 16.50
CA ARG A 24 -3.14 18.86 15.77
C ARG A 24 -3.13 18.61 14.27
N ALA A 25 -4.31 18.38 13.69
CA ALA A 25 -4.50 18.34 12.24
C ALA A 25 -5.84 18.95 11.83
N LYS A 26 -6.07 19.07 10.52
CA LYS A 26 -7.37 19.47 9.98
C LYS A 26 -8.20 18.21 9.69
N PRO A 27 -9.54 18.26 9.90
CA PRO A 27 -10.41 17.16 9.51
C PRO A 27 -10.52 17.04 7.98
N GLU A 28 -10.72 15.81 7.51
CA GLU A 28 -10.81 15.46 6.10
C GLU A 28 -12.23 15.16 5.64
N ASP A 29 -13.08 16.18 5.80
CA ASP A 29 -14.52 16.13 5.52
C ASP A 29 -14.88 15.59 4.12
N ILE A 30 -16.03 14.90 4.06
CA ILE A 30 -16.61 14.43 2.81
C ILE A 30 -17.45 15.55 2.20
N ARG A 31 -17.31 15.77 0.90
CA ARG A 31 -18.01 16.87 0.20
C ARG A 31 -18.68 16.37 -1.07
N GLY A 32 -19.89 16.88 -1.30
CA GLY A 32 -20.63 16.67 -2.54
C GLY A 32 -20.51 17.88 -3.46
N TYR A 33 -20.26 17.63 -4.74
CA TYR A 33 -20.14 18.66 -5.78
C TYR A 33 -21.07 18.41 -6.96
N ASP A 34 -21.60 19.48 -7.52
CA ASP A 34 -22.25 19.42 -8.81
C ASP A 34 -21.23 19.07 -9.90
N VAL A 35 -21.50 18.00 -10.65
CA VAL A 35 -20.55 17.43 -11.62
C VAL A 35 -20.31 18.33 -12.84
N ARG A 36 -21.23 19.26 -13.14
CA ARG A 36 -21.14 20.13 -14.31
C ARG A 36 -20.46 21.45 -13.97
N THR A 37 -20.68 21.97 -12.76
CA THR A 37 -20.28 23.31 -12.36
C THR A 37 -19.13 23.32 -11.34
N GLY A 38 -18.87 22.20 -10.66
CA GLY A 38 -17.93 22.14 -9.56
C GLY A 38 -18.41 22.85 -8.28
N LYS A 39 -19.67 23.32 -8.23
CA LYS A 39 -20.23 23.95 -7.04
C LYS A 39 -20.38 22.93 -5.91
N GLN A 40 -19.85 23.24 -4.71
CA GLN A 40 -20.09 22.44 -3.51
C GLN A 40 -21.57 22.50 -3.11
N LEU A 41 -22.16 21.34 -2.88
CA LEU A 41 -23.58 21.17 -2.55
C LEU A 41 -23.78 20.91 -1.05
N TRP A 42 -22.89 20.12 -0.43
CA TRP A 42 -22.96 19.75 0.98
C TRP A 42 -21.59 19.34 1.50
N THR A 43 -21.46 19.34 2.83
CA THR A 43 -20.30 18.82 3.58
C THR A 43 -20.82 17.88 4.66
N PHE A 44 -20.16 16.75 4.85
CA PHE A 44 -20.30 15.90 6.03
C PHE A 44 -19.02 16.01 6.86
N HIS A 45 -19.15 16.44 8.11
CA HIS A 45 -18.03 16.59 9.02
C HIS A 45 -17.61 15.20 9.55
N VAL A 46 -16.41 14.75 9.18
CA VAL A 46 -15.89 13.45 9.66
C VAL A 46 -15.56 13.52 11.15
N LEU A 47 -15.08 14.67 11.59
CA LEU A 47 -14.91 15.04 12.99
C LEU A 47 -16.17 15.79 13.44
N PRO A 48 -17.05 15.16 14.26
CA PRO A 48 -18.34 15.75 14.60
C PRO A 48 -18.18 17.02 15.42
N GLN A 49 -18.91 18.07 15.02
CA GLN A 49 -18.99 19.33 15.76
C GLN A 49 -19.95 19.22 16.94
N LYS A 50 -19.87 20.16 17.89
CA LYS A 50 -20.74 20.19 19.06
C LYS A 50 -22.24 20.13 18.66
N GLY A 51 -22.94 19.11 19.14
CA GLY A 51 -24.35 18.87 18.84
C GLY A 51 -24.60 17.94 17.66
N GLU A 52 -23.55 17.58 16.90
CA GLU A 52 -23.59 16.51 15.92
C GLU A 52 -23.37 15.15 16.60
N ARG A 53 -23.88 14.09 15.97
CA ARG A 53 -23.74 12.72 16.46
C ARG A 53 -22.27 12.33 16.56
N GLY A 54 -21.85 11.78 17.70
CA GLY A 54 -20.49 11.30 17.92
C GLY A 54 -19.56 12.34 18.54
N ALA A 55 -19.98 13.61 18.63
CA ALA A 55 -19.19 14.66 19.27
C ALA A 55 -18.93 14.38 20.76
N GLU A 56 -19.87 13.69 21.42
CA GLU A 56 -19.75 13.25 22.81
C GLU A 56 -18.65 12.21 23.05
N THR A 57 -18.17 11.57 21.98
CA THR A 57 -17.12 10.54 22.06
C THR A 57 -15.70 11.10 22.01
N TRP A 58 -15.56 12.41 21.88
CA TRP A 58 -14.30 13.14 21.96
C TRP A 58 -14.20 13.84 23.31
N GLU A 59 -13.58 13.17 24.26
CA GLU A 59 -13.48 13.69 25.60
C GLU A 59 -12.52 14.89 25.67
N LYS A 60 -12.70 15.70 26.72
CA LYS A 60 -11.83 16.84 27.03
C LYS A 60 -11.66 17.86 25.88
N GLY A 61 -12.64 17.93 24.97
CA GLY A 61 -12.60 18.85 23.83
C GLY A 61 -11.57 18.46 22.76
N SER A 62 -11.09 17.22 22.75
CA SER A 62 -10.08 16.75 21.80
C SER A 62 -10.49 16.92 20.34
N GLY A 63 -11.79 16.77 20.04
CA GLY A 63 -12.38 17.00 18.73
C GLY A 63 -12.25 18.44 18.19
N GLU A 64 -11.78 19.41 18.98
CA GLU A 64 -11.59 20.79 18.52
C GLU A 64 -10.24 21.01 17.81
N PHE A 65 -9.26 20.11 18.01
CA PHE A 65 -7.91 20.31 17.49
C PHE A 65 -7.32 19.09 16.77
N VAL A 66 -7.81 17.89 17.02
CA VAL A 66 -7.44 16.68 16.25
C VAL A 66 -8.02 16.75 14.85
N GLY A 67 -7.48 15.95 13.92
CA GLY A 67 -7.98 15.90 12.54
C GLY A 67 -7.73 14.56 11.87
N ASN A 68 -7.38 14.60 10.58
CA ASN A 68 -7.32 13.45 9.66
C ASN A 68 -8.71 12.82 9.49
N MET A 69 -8.84 11.49 9.62
CA MET A 69 -10.08 10.73 9.39
C MET A 69 -10.55 10.80 7.93
N ALA A 70 -9.60 10.62 7.01
CA ALA A 70 -9.83 10.71 5.58
C ALA A 70 -10.57 9.51 5.02
N ALA A 71 -11.27 9.73 3.91
CA ALA A 71 -11.70 8.66 3.02
C ALA A 71 -10.78 8.59 1.80
N TRP A 72 -9.53 8.19 2.05
CA TRP A 72 -8.47 8.16 1.04
C TRP A 72 -8.54 6.91 0.14
N ALA A 73 -9.17 5.84 0.63
CA ALA A 73 -9.51 4.70 -0.19
C ALA A 73 -10.70 5.01 -1.13
N SER A 74 -10.90 4.18 -2.15
CA SER A 74 -11.99 4.36 -3.09
C SER A 74 -13.36 4.26 -2.40
N LEU A 75 -14.22 5.24 -2.66
CA LEU A 75 -15.62 5.24 -2.23
C LEU A 75 -16.45 4.29 -3.09
N THR A 76 -17.54 3.78 -2.53
CA THR A 76 -18.49 2.93 -3.29
C THR A 76 -19.86 3.57 -3.36
N GLY A 77 -20.46 3.62 -4.56
CA GLY A 77 -21.79 4.18 -4.78
C GLY A 77 -22.84 3.08 -5.05
N ASP A 78 -24.04 3.26 -4.50
CA ASP A 78 -25.23 2.49 -4.86
C ASP A 78 -26.22 3.43 -5.56
N GLU A 79 -26.36 3.27 -6.88
CA GLU A 79 -27.25 4.10 -7.69
C GLU A 79 -28.74 3.86 -7.41
N GLU A 80 -29.11 2.64 -6.99
CA GLU A 80 -30.49 2.27 -6.70
C GLU A 80 -30.98 2.96 -5.41
N LEU A 81 -30.12 2.95 -4.37
CA LEU A 81 -30.43 3.58 -3.08
C LEU A 81 -30.09 5.07 -3.05
N GLY A 82 -29.21 5.53 -3.95
CA GLY A 82 -28.65 6.88 -3.90
C GLY A 82 -27.68 7.07 -2.72
N TYR A 83 -26.99 6.01 -2.30
CA TYR A 83 -26.07 6.01 -1.16
C TYR A 83 -24.61 6.00 -1.61
N VAL A 84 -23.74 6.54 -0.76
CA VAL A 84 -22.29 6.42 -0.88
C VAL A 84 -21.74 5.81 0.42
N TYR A 85 -20.92 4.79 0.27
CA TYR A 85 -20.25 4.04 1.33
C TYR A 85 -18.82 4.55 1.45
N VAL A 86 -18.52 5.14 2.60
CA VAL A 86 -17.32 5.92 2.86
C VAL A 86 -16.52 5.23 3.97
N PRO A 87 -15.45 4.51 3.65
CA PRO A 87 -14.55 3.98 4.65
C PRO A 87 -13.64 5.12 5.16
N LEU A 88 -13.59 5.33 6.48
CA LEU A 88 -12.85 6.42 7.12
C LEU A 88 -11.59 5.92 7.82
N SER A 89 -10.59 6.80 7.87
CA SER A 89 -9.30 6.50 8.47
C SER A 89 -9.26 6.75 9.99
N ALA A 90 -8.12 6.39 10.58
CA ALA A 90 -7.75 6.70 11.95
C ALA A 90 -7.56 8.23 12.14
N PRO A 91 -7.70 8.73 13.38
CA PRO A 91 -7.46 10.12 13.70
C PRO A 91 -5.96 10.42 13.86
N THR A 92 -5.62 11.70 13.98
CA THR A 92 -4.25 12.18 14.26
C THR A 92 -3.64 11.54 15.51
N VAL A 93 -2.41 11.07 15.31
CA VAL A 93 -1.50 10.20 16.07
C VAL A 93 -2.12 8.86 16.39
N SER A 94 -1.97 7.92 15.47
CA SER A 94 -2.56 6.57 15.55
C SER A 94 -1.76 5.57 16.40
N TYR A 95 -0.82 6.01 17.26
CA TYR A 95 0.02 5.11 18.08
C TYR A 95 0.04 5.46 19.58
N TYR A 96 -0.52 6.62 19.93
CA TYR A 96 -0.72 7.08 21.30
C TYR A 96 -1.89 8.06 21.27
N GLY A 97 -2.92 7.81 22.06
CA GLY A 97 -4.21 8.50 22.09
C GLY A 97 -4.45 9.32 23.36
N GLY A 98 -3.43 9.54 24.19
CA GLY A 98 -3.59 10.25 25.48
C GLY A 98 -4.05 11.71 25.37
N HIS A 99 -3.99 12.33 24.19
CA HIS A 99 -4.55 13.64 23.87
C HIS A 99 -6.02 13.60 23.39
N ARG A 100 -6.55 12.41 23.09
CA ARG A 100 -7.85 12.19 22.45
C ARG A 100 -8.66 11.05 23.07
N HIS A 101 -8.85 11.10 24.37
CA HIS A 101 -9.66 10.11 25.08
C HIS A 101 -11.09 9.97 24.51
N GLY A 102 -11.65 8.77 24.63
CA GLY A 102 -12.98 8.42 24.14
C GLY A 102 -12.95 7.57 22.85
N GLN A 103 -14.13 7.23 22.34
CA GLN A 103 -14.30 6.33 21.18
C GLN A 103 -13.85 6.95 19.85
N ASN A 104 -13.77 8.29 19.78
CA ASN A 104 -13.28 9.03 18.61
C ASN A 104 -14.14 8.85 17.34
N LEU A 105 -15.47 8.83 17.42
CA LEU A 105 -16.33 8.72 16.23
C LEU A 105 -16.17 9.93 15.30
N PHE A 106 -16.12 9.79 13.97
CA PHE A 106 -16.33 8.60 13.15
C PHE A 106 -15.04 7.93 12.65
N SER A 107 -13.98 7.89 13.45
CA SER A 107 -12.73 7.25 13.02
C SER A 107 -12.94 5.76 12.75
N ASP A 108 -12.12 5.20 11.85
CA ASP A 108 -12.07 3.77 11.58
C ASP A 108 -13.45 3.15 11.29
N SER A 109 -14.32 3.95 10.65
CA SER A 109 -15.72 3.62 10.46
C SER A 109 -16.06 3.42 9.00
N LEU A 110 -17.05 2.58 8.73
CA LEU A 110 -17.83 2.66 7.50
C LEU A 110 -18.98 3.64 7.75
N VAL A 111 -18.95 4.79 7.08
CA VAL A 111 -20.01 5.78 7.09
C VAL A 111 -20.81 5.71 5.79
N VAL A 112 -22.13 5.69 5.89
CA VAL A 112 -23.01 5.66 4.71
C VAL A 112 -23.82 6.93 4.66
N LEU A 113 -23.67 7.66 3.55
CA LEU A 113 -24.31 8.95 3.34
C LEU A 113 -25.32 8.88 2.20
N ASN A 114 -26.39 9.65 2.30
CA ASN A 114 -27.22 9.96 1.15
C ASN A 114 -26.41 10.85 0.21
N ALA A 115 -26.14 10.36 -1.00
CA ALA A 115 -25.24 11.03 -1.92
C ALA A 115 -25.75 12.44 -2.26
N LYS A 116 -27.08 12.65 -2.36
CA LYS A 116 -27.67 13.91 -2.83
C LYS A 116 -27.47 15.08 -1.86
N ASN A 117 -27.48 14.80 -0.55
CA ASN A 117 -27.53 15.85 0.47
C ASN A 117 -26.51 15.66 1.61
N GLY A 118 -25.70 14.60 1.60
CA GLY A 118 -24.67 14.35 2.59
C GLY A 118 -25.20 13.88 3.95
N GLN A 119 -26.50 13.60 4.08
CA GLN A 119 -27.08 13.16 5.34
C GLN A 119 -26.59 11.75 5.70
N LEU A 120 -26.21 11.57 6.97
CA LEU A 120 -25.88 10.26 7.52
C LEU A 120 -27.09 9.33 7.46
N VAL A 121 -26.91 8.17 6.82
CA VAL A 121 -27.90 7.10 6.79
C VAL A 121 -27.63 6.15 7.96
N TRP A 122 -26.43 5.60 8.02
CA TRP A 122 -25.94 4.75 9.11
C TRP A 122 -24.41 4.77 9.13
N HIS A 123 -23.82 4.28 10.22
CA HIS A 123 -22.38 4.03 10.31
C HIS A 123 -22.11 2.82 11.21
N PHE A 124 -20.90 2.25 11.07
CA PHE A 124 -20.35 1.28 12.01
C PHE A 124 -18.87 1.56 12.22
N GLN A 125 -18.42 1.70 13.47
CA GLN A 125 -17.01 1.88 13.83
C GLN A 125 -16.34 0.51 14.02
N MET A 126 -15.29 0.22 13.26
CA MET A 126 -14.59 -1.07 13.28
C MET A 126 -13.44 -1.12 14.28
N VAL A 127 -12.87 0.04 14.63
CA VAL A 127 -11.84 0.15 15.65
C VAL A 127 -12.19 1.29 16.60
N HIS A 128 -12.29 0.97 17.87
CA HIS A 128 -12.52 1.90 18.96
C HIS A 128 -11.19 2.49 19.43
N HIS A 129 -11.08 3.82 19.49
CA HIS A 129 -9.89 4.51 19.99
C HIS A 129 -8.59 3.94 19.36
N ASP A 130 -8.42 4.06 18.04
CA ASP A 130 -7.33 3.38 17.33
C ASP A 130 -5.94 3.80 17.83
N LEU A 131 -5.06 2.81 18.04
CA LEU A 131 -3.65 2.96 18.44
C LEU A 131 -2.71 2.13 17.54
N TRP A 132 -3.19 1.69 16.38
CA TRP A 132 -2.45 0.79 15.50
C TRP A 132 -2.36 1.23 14.04
N ASP A 133 -3.03 2.32 13.67
CA ASP A 133 -3.31 2.69 12.28
C ASP A 133 -4.11 1.59 11.57
N TYR A 134 -5.16 1.10 12.23
CA TYR A 134 -6.09 0.09 11.70
C TYR A 134 -7.28 0.70 10.96
N ASP A 135 -6.94 1.72 10.20
CA ASP A 135 -7.83 2.49 9.38
C ASP A 135 -8.58 1.64 8.32
N SER A 136 -9.78 2.08 7.94
CA SER A 136 -10.56 1.37 6.93
C SER A 136 -10.12 1.82 5.55
N ALA A 137 -9.13 1.12 5.00
CA ALA A 137 -8.45 1.49 3.76
C ALA A 137 -8.92 0.76 2.51
N THR A 138 -10.10 0.15 2.54
CA THR A 138 -10.56 -0.75 1.48
C THR A 138 -11.84 -0.23 0.83
N PRO A 139 -11.98 -0.19 -0.51
CA PRO A 139 -13.28 0.00 -1.13
C PRO A 139 -14.29 -1.04 -0.64
N PRO A 140 -15.42 -0.62 -0.03
CA PRO A 140 -16.49 -1.55 0.34
C PRO A 140 -17.07 -2.21 -0.91
N ILE A 141 -17.32 -3.51 -0.90
CA ILE A 141 -17.85 -4.22 -2.08
C ILE A 141 -19.33 -4.50 -1.87
N LEU A 142 -20.18 -4.08 -2.83
CA LEU A 142 -21.62 -4.37 -2.78
C LEU A 142 -21.90 -5.70 -3.48
N GLY A 143 -22.76 -6.51 -2.88
CA GLY A 143 -23.18 -7.79 -3.46
C GLY A 143 -24.44 -8.30 -2.81
N ASP A 144 -25.23 -9.08 -3.56
CA ASP A 144 -26.40 -9.73 -3.00
C ASP A 144 -26.02 -11.15 -2.56
N ILE A 145 -26.44 -11.56 -1.36
CA ILE A 145 -26.17 -12.87 -0.78
C ILE A 145 -27.46 -13.48 -0.23
N THR A 146 -27.47 -14.78 0.02
CA THR A 146 -28.57 -15.48 0.68
C THR A 146 -28.05 -16.18 1.92
N VAL A 147 -28.50 -15.73 3.10
CA VAL A 147 -28.12 -16.31 4.39
C VAL A 147 -29.38 -16.86 5.04
N ASP A 148 -29.35 -18.14 5.42
CA ASP A 148 -30.50 -18.83 6.03
C ASP A 148 -31.82 -18.68 5.25
N GLY A 149 -31.72 -18.72 3.91
CA GLY A 149 -32.85 -18.56 3.00
C GLY A 149 -33.34 -17.11 2.79
N LYS A 150 -32.76 -16.13 3.50
CA LYS A 150 -33.06 -14.71 3.33
C LYS A 150 -32.07 -14.05 2.37
N ARG A 151 -32.60 -13.44 1.30
CA ARG A 151 -31.80 -12.60 0.40
C ARG A 151 -31.49 -11.26 1.08
N ILE A 152 -30.23 -10.86 1.07
CA ILE A 152 -29.70 -9.65 1.69
C ILE A 152 -28.92 -8.87 0.64
N LYS A 153 -29.19 -7.56 0.52
CA LYS A 153 -28.34 -6.63 -0.22
C LYS A 153 -27.17 -6.29 0.70
N ALA A 154 -26.02 -6.91 0.51
CA ALA A 154 -24.89 -6.81 1.43
C ALA A 154 -23.84 -5.79 0.97
N VAL A 155 -23.10 -5.28 1.95
CA VAL A 155 -21.81 -4.59 1.76
C VAL A 155 -20.75 -5.33 2.56
N PHE A 156 -19.61 -5.60 1.92
CA PHE A 156 -18.45 -6.24 2.49
C PHE A 156 -17.37 -5.18 2.70
N ALA A 157 -16.99 -4.94 3.95
CA ALA A 157 -16.00 -3.94 4.31
C ALA A 157 -14.85 -4.61 5.06
N SER A 158 -13.75 -4.82 4.34
CA SER A 158 -12.51 -5.32 4.93
C SER A 158 -11.84 -4.24 5.77
N ASN A 159 -11.04 -4.63 6.74
CA ASN A 159 -10.28 -3.71 7.57
C ASN A 159 -8.84 -4.20 7.73
N LYS A 160 -7.92 -3.27 8.03
CA LYS A 160 -6.49 -3.57 8.25
C LYS A 160 -6.25 -4.64 9.32
N THR A 161 -7.17 -4.79 10.30
CA THR A 161 -7.17 -5.88 11.29
C THR A 161 -7.27 -7.29 10.69
N GLY A 162 -7.63 -7.43 9.41
CA GLY A 162 -7.88 -8.73 8.77
C GLY A 162 -9.31 -9.24 8.94
N PHE A 163 -10.19 -8.49 9.60
CA PHE A 163 -11.62 -8.79 9.58
C PHE A 163 -12.28 -8.36 8.26
N LEU A 164 -13.34 -9.08 7.90
CA LEU A 164 -14.29 -8.67 6.86
C LEU A 164 -15.65 -8.45 7.53
N TYR A 165 -16.05 -7.20 7.69
CA TYR A 165 -17.34 -6.84 8.26
C TYR A 165 -18.41 -6.89 7.17
N VAL A 166 -19.58 -7.41 7.52
CA VAL A 166 -20.66 -7.64 6.54
C VAL A 166 -21.97 -7.10 7.09
N PHE A 167 -22.57 -6.18 6.34
CA PHE A 167 -23.80 -5.50 6.73
C PHE A 167 -24.85 -5.62 5.63
N ASP A 168 -26.12 -5.60 6.02
CA ASP A 168 -27.18 -5.19 5.11
C ASP A 168 -26.92 -3.73 4.70
N ARG A 169 -26.67 -3.52 3.41
CA ARG A 169 -26.19 -2.23 2.88
C ARG A 169 -27.24 -1.12 2.96
N VAL A 170 -28.51 -1.46 3.15
CA VAL A 170 -29.61 -0.49 3.30
C VAL A 170 -29.67 0.01 4.74
N THR A 171 -29.58 -0.91 5.70
CA THR A 171 -29.89 -0.63 7.12
C THR A 171 -28.66 -0.48 8.02
N GLY A 172 -27.51 -1.00 7.60
CA GLY A 172 -26.32 -1.12 8.44
C GLY A 172 -26.41 -2.25 9.47
N ALA A 173 -27.48 -3.05 9.45
CA ALA A 173 -27.61 -4.19 10.34
C ALA A 173 -26.54 -5.25 10.00
N PRO A 174 -25.77 -5.75 10.98
CA PRO A 174 -24.77 -6.77 10.70
C PRO A 174 -25.44 -8.07 10.27
N VAL A 175 -24.88 -8.73 9.24
CA VAL A 175 -25.43 -9.99 8.71
C VAL A 175 -25.22 -11.14 9.71
N TRP A 176 -24.07 -11.15 10.39
CA TRP A 176 -23.77 -12.05 11.49
C TRP A 176 -23.40 -11.26 12.75
N PRO A 177 -23.54 -11.83 13.95
CA PRO A 177 -23.21 -11.12 15.19
C PRO A 177 -21.80 -10.51 15.18
N ILE A 178 -21.69 -9.29 15.71
CA ILE A 178 -20.42 -8.63 16.02
C ILE A 178 -20.40 -8.44 17.53
N GLU A 179 -19.44 -9.06 18.20
CA GLU A 179 -19.35 -9.10 19.65
C GLU A 179 -18.31 -8.10 20.15
N GLU A 180 -18.67 -7.30 21.14
CA GLU A 180 -17.69 -6.51 21.91
C GLU A 180 -16.87 -7.44 22.80
N LYS A 181 -15.56 -7.55 22.54
CA LYS A 181 -14.67 -8.40 23.34
C LYS A 181 -13.63 -7.57 24.08
N PRO A 182 -13.31 -7.92 25.34
CA PRO A 182 -12.21 -7.30 26.06
C PRO A 182 -10.89 -7.45 25.31
N VAL A 183 -10.11 -6.37 25.27
CA VAL A 183 -8.78 -6.34 24.64
C VAL A 183 -7.69 -5.91 25.65
N PRO A 184 -6.40 -6.21 25.40
CA PRO A 184 -5.33 -5.75 26.28
C PRO A 184 -5.32 -4.22 26.44
N GLN A 185 -5.02 -3.75 27.65
CA GLN A 185 -5.04 -2.33 28.00
C GLN A 185 -3.62 -1.76 28.05
N SER A 186 -3.49 -0.47 27.73
CA SER A 186 -2.18 0.19 27.74
C SER A 186 -1.70 0.47 29.15
N ASN A 187 -0.39 0.39 29.36
CA ASN A 187 0.30 0.84 30.58
C ASN A 187 1.08 2.14 30.35
N VAL A 188 0.96 2.76 29.18
CA VAL A 188 1.62 4.02 28.83
C VAL A 188 0.94 5.15 29.61
N PRO A 189 1.67 5.96 30.39
CA PRO A 189 1.05 7.00 31.21
C PRO A 189 0.25 8.01 30.37
N GLY A 190 -0.98 8.29 30.77
CA GLY A 190 -1.87 9.23 30.06
C GLY A 190 -2.68 8.60 28.92
N GLU A 191 -2.37 7.35 28.52
CA GLU A 191 -3.17 6.61 27.55
C GLU A 191 -4.48 6.10 28.17
N GLN A 192 -5.55 6.07 27.38
CA GLN A 192 -6.83 5.48 27.77
C GLN A 192 -7.38 4.63 26.61
N THR A 193 -6.95 3.38 26.54
CA THR A 193 -7.44 2.40 25.57
C THR A 193 -8.93 2.12 25.73
N SER A 194 -9.60 1.74 24.63
CA SER A 194 -10.95 1.16 24.72
C SER A 194 -10.93 -0.16 25.50
N LEU A 195 -11.94 -0.39 26.35
CA LEU A 195 -12.07 -1.64 27.11
C LEU A 195 -12.39 -2.84 26.22
N THR A 196 -13.13 -2.60 25.13
CA THR A 196 -13.57 -3.62 24.18
C THR A 196 -13.35 -3.18 22.75
N GLN A 197 -13.35 -4.14 21.82
CA GLN A 197 -13.34 -3.93 20.38
C GLN A 197 -14.41 -4.80 19.72
N PRO A 198 -14.90 -4.44 18.52
CA PRO A 198 -15.91 -5.21 17.80
C PRO A 198 -15.29 -6.37 17.01
N PHE A 199 -15.64 -7.60 17.37
CA PHE A 199 -15.19 -8.83 16.69
C PHE A 199 -16.34 -9.46 15.89
N PRO A 200 -16.30 -9.44 14.54
CA PRO A 200 -17.30 -10.14 13.75
C PRO A 200 -17.17 -11.66 13.95
N SER A 201 -18.30 -12.33 14.15
CA SER A 201 -18.34 -13.79 14.28
C SER A 201 -18.11 -14.52 12.95
N LYS A 202 -18.47 -13.88 11.83
CA LYS A 202 -18.31 -14.41 10.48
C LYS A 202 -18.11 -13.28 9.45
N PRO A 203 -17.44 -13.59 8.33
CA PRO A 203 -16.58 -14.77 8.13
C PRO A 203 -15.35 -14.75 9.06
N PRO A 204 -14.60 -15.86 9.20
CA PRO A 204 -13.33 -15.82 9.93
C PRO A 204 -12.38 -14.80 9.31
N ALA A 205 -11.41 -14.31 10.10
CA ALA A 205 -10.41 -13.36 9.63
C ALA A 205 -9.67 -13.90 8.39
N ILE A 206 -9.41 -13.02 7.43
CA ILE A 206 -8.74 -13.39 6.17
C ILE A 206 -7.25 -13.64 6.37
N ASP A 207 -6.68 -13.16 7.47
CA ASP A 207 -5.27 -13.25 7.80
C ASP A 207 -5.00 -13.37 9.31
N ARG A 208 -3.72 -13.52 9.68
CA ARG A 208 -3.23 -13.64 11.06
C ARG A 208 -3.60 -12.40 11.87
N GLN A 209 -3.99 -12.63 13.11
CA GLN A 209 -4.40 -11.63 14.09
C GLN A 209 -3.69 -11.90 15.42
N GLY A 210 -2.85 -10.96 15.86
CA GLY A 210 -1.94 -11.16 16.98
C GLY A 210 -0.70 -11.96 16.62
N ILE A 211 0.18 -12.10 17.60
CA ILE A 211 1.44 -12.84 17.48
C ILE A 211 1.79 -13.50 18.80
N SER A 212 2.27 -14.74 18.70
CA SER A 212 2.76 -15.57 19.80
C SER A 212 4.06 -16.29 19.40
N GLU A 213 4.68 -17.01 20.33
CA GLU A 213 5.85 -17.83 20.01
C GLU A 213 5.55 -18.92 18.96
N ASP A 214 4.32 -19.45 18.94
CA ASP A 214 3.87 -20.47 17.99
C ASP A 214 3.78 -19.93 16.55
N ASP A 215 3.71 -18.60 16.38
CA ASP A 215 3.68 -17.94 15.08
C ASP A 215 5.08 -17.71 14.49
N LEU A 216 6.15 -17.88 15.27
CA LEU A 216 7.52 -17.64 14.84
C LEU A 216 8.02 -18.73 13.91
N ILE A 217 8.86 -18.38 12.93
CA ILE A 217 9.41 -19.38 12.00
C ILE A 217 10.08 -20.54 12.73
N ASP A 218 9.87 -21.75 12.22
CA ASP A 218 10.37 -22.99 12.80
C ASP A 218 10.82 -24.00 11.74
N PHE A 219 11.17 -23.53 10.53
CA PHE A 219 11.66 -24.37 9.44
C PHE A 219 12.84 -25.27 9.86
N THR A 220 13.66 -24.81 10.80
CA THR A 220 14.66 -25.60 11.50
C THR A 220 14.73 -25.20 12.99
N PRO A 221 15.23 -26.07 13.89
CA PRO A 221 15.41 -25.72 15.30
C PRO A 221 16.30 -24.47 15.52
N GLU A 222 17.33 -24.30 14.68
CA GLU A 222 18.22 -23.13 14.75
C GLU A 222 17.50 -21.84 14.34
N LEU A 223 16.72 -21.87 13.27
CA LEU A 223 15.92 -20.71 12.86
C LEU A 223 14.88 -20.34 13.92
N HIS A 224 14.25 -21.35 14.54
CA HIS A 224 13.29 -21.12 15.62
C HIS A 224 13.93 -20.46 16.83
N LYS A 225 15.10 -20.95 17.26
CA LYS A 225 15.85 -20.35 18.36
C LYS A 225 16.18 -18.88 18.08
N ARG A 226 16.68 -18.56 16.89
CA ARG A 226 16.98 -17.18 16.49
C ARG A 226 15.72 -16.30 16.42
N ALA A 227 14.60 -16.85 15.97
CA ALA A 227 13.32 -16.15 15.98
C ALA A 227 12.84 -15.83 17.39
N LEU A 228 12.96 -16.78 18.33
CA LEU A 228 12.67 -16.56 19.76
C LEU A 228 13.59 -15.48 20.36
N GLU A 229 14.88 -15.48 20.03
CA GLU A 229 15.83 -14.47 20.50
C GLU A 229 15.43 -13.06 20.04
N VAL A 230 15.00 -12.90 18.78
CA VAL A 230 14.46 -11.63 18.27
C VAL A 230 13.15 -11.27 18.99
N ALA A 231 12.17 -12.17 19.02
CA ALA A 231 10.86 -11.93 19.60
C ALA A 231 10.90 -11.61 21.11
N SER A 232 11.86 -12.21 21.84
CA SER A 232 12.05 -11.99 23.28
C SER A 232 12.32 -10.53 23.66
N GLN A 233 12.77 -9.71 22.71
CA GLN A 233 13.05 -8.29 22.91
C GLN A 233 11.77 -7.43 22.88
N TYR A 234 10.62 -8.01 22.54
CA TYR A 234 9.36 -7.30 22.35
C TYR A 234 8.24 -7.87 23.23
N VAL A 235 7.13 -7.12 23.31
CA VAL A 235 5.86 -7.60 23.84
C VAL A 235 5.11 -8.28 22.70
N MET A 236 4.62 -9.49 22.94
CA MET A 236 3.74 -10.23 22.03
C MET A 236 2.36 -10.37 22.67
N GLY A 237 1.32 -10.53 21.85
CA GLY A 237 -0.04 -10.63 22.35
C GLY A 237 -1.08 -10.75 21.24
N PRO A 238 -2.37 -10.83 21.61
CA PRO A 238 -3.46 -10.92 20.66
C PRO A 238 -3.60 -9.61 19.84
N LEU A 239 -4.49 -9.64 18.84
CA LEU A 239 -4.95 -8.43 18.16
C LEU A 239 -5.36 -7.35 19.18
N PHE A 240 -5.04 -6.10 18.88
CA PHE A 240 -5.21 -4.93 19.75
C PHE A 240 -4.35 -4.94 21.02
N THR A 241 -3.22 -5.66 21.04
CA THR A 241 -2.16 -5.38 22.05
C THR A 241 -1.58 -3.99 21.78
N PRO A 242 -1.67 -3.04 22.73
CA PRO A 242 -1.33 -1.65 22.47
C PRO A 242 0.20 -1.44 22.33
N PRO A 243 0.62 -0.33 21.68
CA PRO A 243 2.01 0.12 21.73
C PRO A 243 2.54 0.23 23.18
N THR A 244 3.82 -0.07 23.39
CA THR A 244 4.45 -0.02 24.73
C THR A 244 5.67 0.90 24.75
N LEU A 245 6.00 1.41 25.94
CA LEU A 245 7.22 2.22 26.13
C LEU A 245 8.47 1.39 25.88
N LYS A 246 9.41 1.96 25.12
CA LYS A 246 10.76 1.41 25.00
C LYS A 246 11.48 1.48 26.35
N SER A 247 12.20 0.42 26.67
CA SER A 247 13.06 0.37 27.85
C SER A 247 14.38 -0.32 27.52
N SER A 248 15.49 0.28 27.93
CA SER A 248 16.84 -0.29 27.84
C SER A 248 17.28 -0.96 29.14
N GLY A 249 16.37 -1.15 30.10
CA GLY A 249 16.65 -1.86 31.35
C GLY A 249 16.89 -3.36 31.12
N PRO A 250 17.33 -4.11 32.15
CA PRO A 250 17.67 -5.54 32.02
C PRO A 250 16.56 -6.45 31.47
N ASN A 251 15.29 -6.09 31.69
CA ASN A 251 14.10 -6.76 31.14
C ASN A 251 13.29 -5.81 30.22
N GLY A 252 13.95 -4.77 29.70
CA GLY A 252 13.32 -3.76 28.88
C GLY A 252 12.87 -4.34 27.54
N LYS A 253 11.73 -3.86 27.06
CA LYS A 253 11.19 -4.22 25.74
C LYS A 253 11.45 -3.10 24.74
N LYS A 254 11.67 -3.47 23.49
CA LYS A 254 11.84 -2.55 22.35
C LYS A 254 10.50 -2.00 21.82
N GLY A 255 9.38 -2.55 22.28
CA GLY A 255 8.02 -2.19 21.88
C GLY A 255 7.12 -3.42 21.80
N THR A 256 5.95 -3.24 21.21
CA THR A 256 4.97 -4.30 20.95
C THR A 256 5.10 -4.82 19.52
N LEU A 257 5.14 -6.13 19.31
CA LEU A 257 4.96 -6.70 17.98
C LEU A 257 3.47 -6.65 17.60
N ALA A 258 3.15 -5.97 16.52
CA ALA A 258 1.81 -5.85 15.98
C ALA A 258 1.66 -6.73 14.73
N VAL A 259 0.65 -7.60 14.75
CA VAL A 259 0.17 -8.34 13.57
C VAL A 259 -1.36 -8.27 13.53
N PRO A 260 -1.96 -7.72 12.47
CA PRO A 260 -1.29 -7.01 11.37
C PRO A 260 -0.54 -5.76 11.87
N ASN A 261 0.34 -5.17 11.08
CA ASN A 261 0.90 -3.86 11.39
C ASN A 261 0.05 -2.75 10.75
N ALA A 262 0.57 -1.53 10.70
CA ALA A 262 -0.11 -0.33 10.20
C ALA A 262 -0.49 -0.45 8.73
N TRP A 263 0.20 -1.29 7.98
CA TRP A 263 -0.17 -1.59 6.61
C TRP A 263 -1.34 -2.57 6.52
N GLY A 264 -1.65 -3.28 7.59
CA GLY A 264 -2.79 -4.17 7.69
C GLY A 264 -2.74 -5.39 6.78
N SER A 265 -3.67 -6.32 7.03
CA SER A 265 -3.86 -7.51 6.21
C SER A 265 -4.66 -7.22 4.94
N ALA A 266 -5.73 -6.42 5.05
CA ALA A 266 -6.46 -5.85 3.93
C ALA A 266 -6.27 -4.33 3.92
N ASN A 267 -5.79 -3.78 2.82
CA ASN A 267 -5.54 -2.35 2.66
C ASN A 267 -6.19 -1.86 1.35
N TRP A 268 -5.65 -0.86 0.64
CA TRP A 268 -6.16 -0.43 -0.67
C TRP A 268 -6.24 -1.57 -1.69
N ASN A 269 -5.45 -2.61 -1.47
CA ASN A 269 -5.56 -3.87 -2.17
C ASN A 269 -6.64 -4.74 -1.52
N THR A 270 -7.71 -5.02 -2.26
CA THR A 270 -8.86 -5.73 -1.70
C THR A 270 -9.26 -6.92 -2.55
N GLY A 271 -10.31 -7.60 -2.10
CA GLY A 271 -10.83 -8.77 -2.76
C GLY A 271 -11.71 -8.50 -3.96
N ALA A 272 -12.22 -9.58 -4.53
CA ALA A 272 -13.18 -9.56 -5.62
C ALA A 272 -14.40 -10.41 -5.25
N PHE A 273 -15.60 -9.94 -5.56
CA PHE A 273 -16.85 -10.67 -5.29
C PHE A 273 -17.45 -11.21 -6.57
N ASP A 274 -17.87 -12.47 -6.53
CA ASP A 274 -18.57 -13.16 -7.60
C ASP A 274 -20.07 -13.28 -7.26
N PRO A 275 -20.94 -12.47 -7.90
CA PRO A 275 -22.37 -12.46 -7.60
C PRO A 275 -23.12 -13.72 -8.08
N GLU A 276 -22.54 -14.53 -8.97
CA GLU A 276 -23.20 -15.77 -9.42
C GLU A 276 -23.05 -16.89 -8.38
N THR A 277 -21.98 -16.87 -7.59
CA THR A 277 -21.64 -17.91 -6.61
C THR A 277 -21.75 -17.44 -5.17
N GLY A 278 -21.75 -16.12 -4.92
CA GLY A 278 -21.66 -15.54 -3.59
C GLY A 278 -20.27 -15.67 -2.96
N MET A 279 -19.24 -15.93 -3.76
CA MET A 279 -17.87 -16.09 -3.29
C MET A 279 -17.15 -14.74 -3.25
N TYR A 280 -16.44 -14.49 -2.15
CA TYR A 280 -15.53 -13.36 -1.99
C TYR A 280 -14.09 -13.86 -1.93
N TYR A 281 -13.22 -13.30 -2.76
CA TYR A 281 -11.80 -13.67 -2.86
C TYR A 281 -10.93 -12.57 -2.30
N ALA A 282 -10.45 -12.73 -1.06
CA ALA A 282 -9.65 -11.74 -0.34
C ALA A 282 -8.15 -11.93 -0.63
N ALA A 283 -7.48 -10.91 -1.17
CA ALA A 283 -6.03 -10.84 -1.17
C ALA A 283 -5.54 -10.21 0.14
N SER A 284 -4.57 -10.83 0.80
CA SER A 284 -4.03 -10.29 2.06
C SER A 284 -2.53 -10.50 2.23
N TRP A 285 -1.95 -9.68 3.11
CA TRP A 285 -0.55 -9.75 3.52
C TRP A 285 -0.42 -9.36 4.99
N ALA A 286 -0.16 -10.33 5.87
CA ALA A 286 0.20 -10.04 7.25
C ALA A 286 1.71 -9.80 7.39
N GLN A 287 2.05 -8.57 7.73
CA GLN A 287 3.41 -8.17 8.09
C GLN A 287 3.49 -7.89 9.59
N VAL A 288 4.62 -8.25 10.21
CA VAL A 288 4.93 -7.89 11.60
C VAL A 288 5.46 -6.46 11.64
N GLY A 289 4.94 -5.64 12.55
CA GLY A 289 5.45 -4.32 12.89
C GLY A 289 5.93 -4.26 14.34
N SER A 290 6.77 -3.28 14.67
CA SER A 290 7.21 -3.01 16.03
C SER A 290 6.75 -1.62 16.47
N TYR A 291 5.89 -1.56 17.49
CA TYR A 291 5.32 -0.33 18.03
C TYR A 291 5.90 -0.04 19.41
N GLY A 292 7.04 0.66 19.39
CA GLY A 292 7.72 1.14 20.59
C GLY A 292 7.59 2.66 20.71
N LEU A 293 7.06 3.12 21.83
CA LEU A 293 6.89 4.54 22.13
C LEU A 293 8.09 5.07 22.92
N SER A 294 8.49 6.29 22.59
CA SER A 294 9.48 7.07 23.32
C SER A 294 8.85 8.37 23.79
N LYS A 295 9.25 8.86 24.96
CA LYS A 295 8.81 10.19 25.43
C LYS A 295 9.28 11.25 24.43
N ALA A 296 8.39 12.14 24.04
CA ALA A 296 8.77 13.24 23.16
C ALA A 296 9.80 14.14 23.85
N THR A 297 10.89 14.43 23.15
CA THR A 297 11.97 15.32 23.62
C THR A 297 12.02 16.65 22.87
N ASP A 298 11.28 16.77 21.76
CA ASP A 298 11.17 18.00 21.01
C ASP A 298 10.30 19.01 21.81
N PRO A 299 10.79 20.21 22.11
CA PRO A 299 10.00 21.24 22.80
C PRO A 299 8.79 21.75 22.01
N HIS A 300 8.70 21.46 20.70
CA HIS A 300 7.57 21.78 19.84
C HIS A 300 6.54 20.64 19.73
N ALA A 301 6.87 19.44 20.22
CA ALA A 301 5.91 18.34 20.23
C ALA A 301 4.70 18.69 21.10
N THR A 302 3.51 18.50 20.56
CA THR A 302 2.26 18.58 21.32
C THR A 302 1.85 17.22 21.88
N MET A 303 2.56 16.16 21.50
CA MET A 303 2.41 14.79 22.01
C MET A 303 3.35 14.48 23.17
N ALA A 304 2.87 13.70 24.15
CA ALA A 304 3.68 13.23 25.28
C ALA A 304 4.63 12.08 24.89
N TYR A 305 4.19 11.22 23.97
CA TYR A 305 4.94 10.10 23.44
C TYR A 305 4.77 10.04 21.93
N ALA A 306 5.83 9.63 21.25
CA ALA A 306 5.85 9.41 19.82
C ALA A 306 6.27 7.96 19.55
N ILE A 307 5.77 7.40 18.46
CA ILE A 307 6.32 6.17 17.93
C ILE A 307 7.71 6.47 17.40
N ASP A 308 8.70 5.71 17.85
CA ASP A 308 10.04 5.77 17.26
C ASP A 308 10.00 4.98 15.95
N TRP A 309 9.38 5.59 14.93
CA TRP A 309 9.84 5.35 13.57
C TRP A 309 11.29 5.81 13.61
N GLN A 310 12.23 4.90 13.80
CA GLN A 310 13.52 5.16 13.18
C GLN A 310 13.22 5.01 11.68
N PRO A 311 13.10 6.09 10.87
CA PRO A 311 13.90 5.99 9.68
C PRO A 311 15.28 5.73 10.26
N SER A 312 15.91 4.62 9.86
CA SER A 312 17.36 4.58 9.88
C SER A 312 17.84 6.02 9.71
N GLN A 313 18.46 6.59 10.75
CA GLN A 313 19.46 7.65 10.56
C GLN A 313 20.09 7.30 9.22
N PRO A 314 19.97 8.12 8.15
CA PRO A 314 20.44 7.71 6.83
C PRO A 314 21.85 7.22 7.09
N ALA A 315 22.07 5.92 6.92
CA ALA A 315 23.19 5.24 7.55
C ALA A 315 24.42 5.86 6.92
N ARG A 316 24.94 6.90 7.57
CA ARG A 316 26.14 7.59 7.15
C ARG A 316 27.17 6.47 7.26
N HIS A 317 27.68 6.05 6.10
CA HIS A 317 28.74 5.06 5.91
C HIS A 317 28.38 3.60 5.55
N LEU A 318 27.17 3.28 5.06
CA LEU A 318 26.93 1.95 4.47
C LEU A 318 27.08 1.93 2.93
N ASN A 319 27.69 0.86 2.40
CA ASN A 319 27.88 0.64 0.97
C ASN A 319 26.58 0.13 0.30
N ASP A 320 26.54 0.09 -1.03
CA ASP A 320 25.30 -0.18 -1.78
C ASP A 320 24.79 -1.63 -1.66
N ASP A 321 25.67 -2.57 -1.31
CA ASP A 321 25.29 -3.96 -1.00
C ASP A 321 24.64 -4.06 0.39
N GLU A 322 25.13 -3.28 1.37
CA GLU A 322 24.54 -3.15 2.71
C GLU A 322 23.18 -2.42 2.69
N LYS A 323 22.99 -1.47 1.75
CA LYS A 323 21.68 -0.81 1.51
C LYS A 323 20.66 -1.76 0.89
N ARG A 324 21.08 -2.69 0.02
CA ARG A 324 20.22 -3.75 -0.53
C ARG A 324 19.77 -4.73 0.55
N ALA A 325 20.63 -5.01 1.53
CA ALA A 325 20.26 -5.81 2.70
C ALA A 325 19.31 -5.06 3.67
N GLN A 326 19.35 -3.72 3.72
CA GLN A 326 18.50 -2.90 4.59
C GLN A 326 17.07 -2.63 4.09
N THR A 327 16.72 -2.98 2.85
CA THR A 327 15.41 -2.59 2.29
C THR A 327 14.19 -3.33 2.86
N GLN A 328 14.36 -4.31 3.77
CA GLN A 328 13.28 -4.86 4.59
C GLN A 328 13.80 -5.07 6.02
N SER A 329 13.27 -4.32 6.98
CA SER A 329 13.39 -4.49 8.45
C SER A 329 14.48 -5.45 8.95
N SER A 330 15.71 -4.97 9.18
CA SER A 330 16.78 -5.79 9.75
C SER A 330 16.55 -6.19 11.21
N GLU A 331 15.56 -5.64 11.91
CA GLU A 331 15.28 -6.00 13.32
C GLU A 331 14.19 -7.07 13.50
N LEU A 332 13.28 -7.24 12.53
CA LEU A 332 12.15 -8.19 12.60
C LEU A 332 12.24 -9.27 11.52
N SER A 333 13.46 -9.70 11.21
CA SER A 333 13.75 -10.77 10.25
C SER A 333 14.96 -11.59 10.69
N ILE A 334 15.10 -12.80 10.14
CA ILE A 334 16.24 -13.68 10.34
C ILE A 334 16.96 -13.85 9.00
N ASP A 335 18.06 -13.13 8.81
CA ASP A 335 18.81 -13.06 7.54
C ASP A 335 17.92 -12.75 6.32
N GLY A 336 16.93 -11.87 6.50
CA GLY A 336 15.96 -11.52 5.46
C GLY A 336 14.72 -12.42 5.38
N LEU A 337 14.66 -13.52 6.14
CA LEU A 337 13.43 -14.28 6.32
C LEU A 337 12.46 -13.55 7.26
N PRO A 338 11.16 -13.48 6.95
CA PRO A 338 10.18 -12.91 7.88
C PRO A 338 10.19 -13.64 9.23
N LEU A 339 9.98 -12.90 10.32
CA LEU A 339 10.00 -13.46 11.68
C LEU A 339 8.90 -14.52 11.91
N THR A 340 7.78 -14.43 11.21
CA THR A 340 6.61 -15.31 11.38
C THR A 340 6.52 -16.40 10.32
N LYS A 341 5.71 -17.43 10.59
CA LYS A 341 5.43 -18.52 9.66
C LYS A 341 4.67 -18.03 8.41
N PRO A 342 4.89 -18.66 7.25
CA PRO A 342 4.10 -18.43 6.02
C PRO A 342 2.63 -18.91 6.19
N PRO A 343 1.71 -18.56 5.28
CA PRO A 343 1.92 -17.79 4.05
C PRO A 343 2.08 -16.30 4.32
N TYR A 344 3.06 -15.68 3.64
CA TYR A 344 3.36 -14.26 3.79
C TYR A 344 2.33 -13.41 3.05
N SER A 345 1.99 -13.75 1.82
CA SER A 345 0.78 -13.25 1.15
C SER A 345 -0.12 -14.41 0.75
N ARG A 346 -1.43 -14.18 0.75
CA ARG A 346 -2.42 -15.20 0.46
C ARG A 346 -3.61 -14.66 -0.33
N LEU A 347 -4.27 -15.60 -0.97
CA LEU A 347 -5.59 -15.45 -1.55
C LEU A 347 -6.55 -16.38 -0.79
N THR A 348 -7.59 -15.81 -0.20
CA THR A 348 -8.55 -16.54 0.66
C THR A 348 -9.95 -16.44 0.05
N ALA A 349 -10.61 -17.57 -0.17
CA ALA A 349 -11.97 -17.63 -0.65
C ALA A 349 -12.97 -17.85 0.49
N LEU A 350 -13.96 -16.97 0.58
CA LEU A 350 -15.02 -16.98 1.57
C LEU A 350 -16.36 -17.17 0.86
N ASN A 351 -17.20 -18.08 1.36
CA ASN A 351 -18.58 -18.19 0.92
C ASN A 351 -19.44 -17.21 1.74
N MET A 352 -19.94 -16.17 1.08
CA MET A 352 -20.71 -15.11 1.74
C MET A 352 -22.18 -15.48 1.98
N ASN A 353 -22.66 -16.60 1.45
CA ASN A 353 -23.97 -17.14 1.81
C ASN A 353 -23.96 -17.85 3.17
N THR A 354 -22.79 -18.35 3.61
CA THR A 354 -22.64 -19.12 4.86
C THR A 354 -21.71 -18.46 5.88
N GLY A 355 -20.89 -17.50 5.44
CA GLY A 355 -19.85 -16.84 6.21
C GLY A 355 -18.69 -17.78 6.56
N THR A 356 -18.32 -18.68 5.66
CA THR A 356 -17.28 -19.71 5.90
C THR A 356 -16.08 -19.55 4.97
N LEU A 357 -14.89 -19.80 5.50
CA LEU A 357 -13.69 -19.98 4.67
C LEU A 357 -13.78 -21.29 3.89
N VAL A 358 -13.56 -21.23 2.58
CA VAL A 358 -13.60 -22.40 1.67
C VAL A 358 -12.20 -22.91 1.40
N TRP A 359 -11.28 -22.01 1.00
CA TRP A 359 -9.87 -22.31 0.81
C TRP A 359 -9.02 -21.07 1.04
N SER A 360 -7.73 -21.27 1.32
CA SER A 360 -6.72 -20.21 1.38
C SER A 360 -5.41 -20.76 0.83
N VAL A 361 -4.77 -20.02 -0.08
CA VAL A 361 -3.53 -20.43 -0.74
C VAL A 361 -2.50 -19.30 -0.71
N PRO A 362 -1.19 -19.61 -0.66
CA PRO A 362 -0.14 -18.61 -0.84
C PRO A 362 -0.24 -17.93 -2.22
N ASN A 363 -0.01 -16.61 -2.28
CA ASN A 363 0.14 -15.89 -3.55
C ASN A 363 1.63 -15.66 -3.84
N GLY A 364 2.20 -16.40 -4.79
CA GLY A 364 3.62 -16.34 -5.12
C GLY A 364 4.47 -17.38 -4.38
N ASP A 365 5.72 -17.50 -4.81
CA ASP A 365 6.65 -18.53 -4.34
C ASP A 365 7.23 -18.20 -2.96
N GLY A 366 7.36 -16.91 -2.64
CA GLY A 366 7.98 -16.44 -1.40
C GLY A 366 9.46 -16.79 -1.31
N PRO A 367 10.08 -16.67 -0.11
CA PRO A 367 11.51 -16.88 0.07
C PRO A 367 11.92 -18.36 0.07
N ARG A 368 11.17 -19.28 -0.55
CA ARG A 368 11.48 -20.72 -0.54
C ARG A 368 12.83 -21.07 -1.19
N ASN A 369 13.33 -20.21 -2.08
CA ASN A 369 14.65 -20.33 -2.70
C ASN A 369 15.77 -19.67 -1.89
N HIS A 370 15.48 -19.15 -0.69
CA HIS A 370 16.46 -18.55 0.19
C HIS A 370 17.53 -19.57 0.60
N ALA A 371 18.78 -19.12 0.83
CA ALA A 371 19.90 -20.01 1.13
C ALA A 371 19.66 -20.91 2.36
N LEU A 372 18.89 -20.44 3.34
CA LEU A 372 18.51 -21.20 4.55
C LEU A 372 17.31 -22.14 4.36
N LEU A 373 16.57 -22.04 3.25
CA LEU A 373 15.33 -22.79 3.00
C LEU A 373 15.36 -23.70 1.77
N LYS A 374 16.23 -23.41 0.79
CA LYS A 374 16.26 -24.08 -0.53
C LYS A 374 16.38 -25.61 -0.46
N ASP A 375 17.10 -26.13 0.54
CA ASP A 375 17.35 -27.55 0.71
C ASP A 375 16.19 -28.28 1.42
N LEU A 376 15.18 -27.54 1.89
CA LEU A 376 13.95 -28.09 2.51
C LEU A 376 12.84 -28.38 1.50
N HIS A 377 12.99 -27.96 0.24
CA HIS A 377 12.02 -28.19 -0.85
C HIS A 377 10.58 -27.78 -0.51
N LEU A 378 10.43 -26.60 0.12
CA LEU A 378 9.14 -26.11 0.62
C LEU A 378 8.13 -25.81 -0.52
N PRO A 379 6.82 -25.94 -0.25
CA PRO A 379 5.78 -25.44 -1.15
C PRO A 379 5.87 -23.90 -1.28
N PRO A 380 5.07 -23.27 -2.16
CA PRO A 380 4.96 -21.82 -2.22
C PRO A 380 4.67 -21.21 -0.84
N LEU A 381 5.36 -20.12 -0.51
CA LEU A 381 5.27 -19.46 0.80
C LEU A 381 4.57 -18.10 0.75
N GLY A 382 4.26 -17.62 -0.45
CA GLY A 382 3.66 -16.31 -0.70
C GLY A 382 4.71 -15.21 -0.79
N ASP A 383 4.64 -14.41 -1.84
CA ASP A 383 5.47 -13.24 -2.04
C ASP A 383 4.88 -12.03 -1.30
N PRO A 384 5.69 -11.28 -0.53
CA PRO A 384 5.18 -10.11 0.18
C PRO A 384 4.62 -9.11 -0.83
N GLY A 385 3.45 -8.54 -0.57
CA GLY A 385 2.81 -7.71 -1.58
C GLY A 385 1.40 -7.27 -1.25
N ARG A 386 0.87 -6.41 -2.11
CA ARG A 386 -0.49 -5.87 -2.06
C ARG A 386 -1.17 -5.97 -3.43
N PRO A 387 -1.33 -7.19 -3.98
CA PRO A 387 -1.95 -7.33 -5.28
C PRO A 387 -3.47 -7.21 -5.17
N VAL A 388 -4.11 -6.84 -6.27
CA VAL A 388 -5.56 -6.66 -6.36
C VAL A 388 -6.15 -7.78 -7.21
N ALA A 389 -7.17 -8.45 -6.68
CA ALA A 389 -7.80 -9.58 -7.37
C ALA A 389 -8.75 -9.10 -8.48
N LEU A 390 -8.83 -9.87 -9.56
CA LEU A 390 -9.89 -9.77 -10.57
C LEU A 390 -10.60 -11.12 -10.66
N VAL A 391 -11.91 -11.13 -10.42
CA VAL A 391 -12.75 -12.31 -10.65
C VAL A 391 -13.61 -12.13 -11.90
N THR A 392 -13.75 -13.19 -12.66
CA THR A 392 -14.66 -13.30 -13.79
C THR A 392 -15.64 -14.44 -13.54
N LYS A 393 -16.61 -14.63 -14.45
CA LYS A 393 -17.52 -15.77 -14.39
C LYS A 393 -16.80 -17.12 -14.27
N THR A 394 -15.62 -17.27 -14.86
CA THR A 394 -14.90 -18.56 -14.95
C THR A 394 -13.61 -18.61 -14.15
N LEU A 395 -12.86 -17.51 -14.07
CA LEU A 395 -11.48 -17.49 -13.60
C LEU A 395 -11.23 -16.36 -12.61
N LEU A 396 -10.23 -16.57 -11.75
CA LEU A 396 -9.72 -15.62 -10.78
C LEU A 396 -8.26 -15.29 -11.12
N PHE A 397 -7.89 -14.02 -11.02
CA PHE A 397 -6.58 -13.52 -11.39
C PHE A 397 -5.97 -12.73 -10.23
N LEU A 398 -4.68 -12.93 -9.98
CA LEU A 398 -3.88 -12.17 -9.02
C LEU A 398 -2.44 -12.13 -9.51
N GLY A 399 -1.75 -10.99 -9.36
CA GLY A 399 -0.34 -10.89 -9.70
C GLY A 399 0.56 -10.89 -8.47
N ASP A 400 1.84 -11.12 -8.68
CA ASP A 400 2.85 -10.72 -7.72
C ASP A 400 2.94 -9.18 -7.67
N SER A 401 3.21 -8.64 -6.49
CA SER A 401 3.31 -7.19 -6.29
C SER A 401 4.68 -6.66 -6.64
N SER A 402 4.73 -5.43 -7.13
CA SER A 402 5.98 -4.74 -7.41
C SER A 402 6.66 -4.12 -6.17
N ASP A 403 7.98 -3.98 -6.23
CA ASP A 403 8.84 -3.29 -5.28
C ASP A 403 8.63 -1.76 -5.16
N VAL A 404 7.77 -1.16 -6.01
CA VAL A 404 7.33 0.25 -5.89
C VAL A 404 5.98 0.41 -5.20
N VAL A 405 5.26 -0.67 -4.94
CA VAL A 405 4.03 -0.58 -4.15
C VAL A 405 4.42 -0.16 -2.73
N PHE A 406 3.83 0.94 -2.25
CA PHE A 406 4.16 1.55 -0.95
C PHE A 406 4.12 0.51 0.19
N GLY A 407 4.98 0.68 1.21
CA GLY A 407 4.97 -0.16 2.41
C GLY A 407 5.98 -1.31 2.46
N ARG A 408 7.06 -1.28 1.67
CA ARG A 408 8.16 -2.27 1.69
C ARG A 408 7.67 -3.72 1.56
N GLY A 409 6.91 -3.99 0.50
CA GLY A 409 6.59 -5.33 -0.01
C GLY A 409 6.77 -5.36 -1.52
N GLY A 410 6.73 -6.55 -2.12
CA GLY A 410 6.83 -6.76 -3.57
C GLY A 410 8.19 -7.28 -4.02
N ILE A 411 8.19 -7.84 -5.23
CA ILE A 411 9.35 -8.44 -5.87
C ILE A 411 10.05 -7.43 -6.79
N PRO A 412 11.39 -7.31 -6.71
CA PRO A 412 12.15 -6.48 -7.64
C PRO A 412 12.39 -7.24 -8.95
N GLY A 413 11.90 -6.70 -10.07
CA GLY A 413 12.09 -7.30 -11.39
C GLY A 413 10.99 -8.30 -11.78
N PRO A 414 11.28 -9.29 -12.65
CA PRO A 414 10.27 -10.17 -13.23
C PRO A 414 9.37 -10.83 -12.19
N ALA A 415 8.10 -10.93 -12.55
CA ALA A 415 7.01 -11.27 -11.66
C ALA A 415 6.00 -12.18 -12.34
N LYS A 416 5.15 -12.85 -11.58
CA LYS A 416 4.09 -13.69 -12.15
C LYS A 416 2.74 -12.99 -12.12
N PHE A 417 1.93 -13.29 -13.12
CA PHE A 417 0.50 -13.06 -13.13
C PHE A 417 -0.19 -14.42 -13.13
N HIS A 418 -0.86 -14.73 -12.03
CA HIS A 418 -1.43 -16.04 -11.78
C HIS A 418 -2.90 -16.08 -12.20
N VAL A 419 -3.30 -17.23 -12.76
CA VAL A 419 -4.68 -17.59 -13.08
C VAL A 419 -5.06 -18.76 -12.20
N TYR A 420 -6.09 -18.57 -11.40
CA TYR A 420 -6.59 -19.56 -10.45
C TYR A 420 -7.90 -20.17 -10.94
N ASP A 421 -8.05 -21.47 -10.72
CA ASP A 421 -9.37 -22.07 -10.56
C ASP A 421 -10.02 -21.47 -9.31
N LYS A 422 -11.07 -20.69 -9.50
CA LYS A 422 -11.72 -19.94 -8.41
C LYS A 422 -12.42 -20.86 -7.39
N ALA A 423 -12.77 -22.09 -7.76
CA ALA A 423 -13.45 -23.01 -6.85
C ALA A 423 -12.48 -23.67 -5.88
N THR A 424 -11.22 -23.87 -6.29
CA THR A 424 -10.23 -24.66 -5.54
C THR A 424 -9.02 -23.85 -5.06
N GLY A 425 -8.76 -22.69 -5.66
CA GLY A 425 -7.53 -21.91 -5.43
C GLY A 425 -6.29 -22.50 -6.12
N GLN A 426 -6.44 -23.53 -6.96
CA GLN A 426 -5.33 -24.08 -7.72
C GLN A 426 -4.89 -23.10 -8.82
N VAL A 427 -3.59 -22.82 -8.90
CA VAL A 427 -3.02 -22.12 -10.05
C VAL A 427 -3.09 -23.02 -11.29
N ILE A 428 -3.82 -22.59 -12.32
CA ILE A 428 -4.01 -23.34 -13.56
C ILE A 428 -3.18 -22.77 -14.72
N ALA A 429 -2.74 -21.52 -14.62
CA ALA A 429 -1.81 -20.89 -15.55
C ALA A 429 -1.05 -19.76 -14.86
N GLU A 430 0.17 -19.50 -15.34
CA GLU A 430 1.00 -18.36 -14.94
C GLU A 430 1.54 -17.66 -16.17
N HIS A 431 1.67 -16.34 -16.11
CA HIS A 431 2.34 -15.53 -17.12
C HIS A 431 3.44 -14.71 -16.49
N GLU A 432 4.61 -14.71 -17.13
CA GLU A 432 5.69 -13.82 -16.74
C GLU A 432 5.36 -12.38 -17.14
N LEU A 433 5.52 -11.48 -16.19
CA LEU A 433 5.54 -10.04 -16.35
C LEU A 433 6.98 -9.55 -16.19
N PRO A 434 7.40 -8.50 -16.92
CA PRO A 434 8.75 -7.96 -16.78
C PRO A 434 8.97 -7.29 -15.41
N VAL A 435 7.88 -6.94 -14.73
CA VAL A 435 7.89 -6.45 -13.35
C VAL A 435 6.56 -6.71 -12.66
N GLY A 436 6.52 -6.65 -11.33
CA GLY A 436 5.31 -6.84 -10.54
C GLY A 436 4.16 -5.88 -10.86
N THR A 437 2.97 -6.28 -10.42
CA THR A 437 1.75 -5.50 -10.55
C THR A 437 1.73 -4.33 -9.57
N THR A 438 1.13 -3.21 -9.99
CA THR A 438 1.06 -1.97 -9.19
C THR A 438 -0.38 -1.54 -8.88
N GLY A 439 -1.37 -2.34 -9.28
CA GLY A 439 -2.79 -2.03 -9.08
C GLY A 439 -3.74 -3.09 -9.64
N GLY A 440 -5.03 -2.77 -9.65
CA GLY A 440 -6.12 -3.62 -10.15
C GLY A 440 -6.00 -4.02 -11.62
N PRO A 441 -5.95 -5.32 -11.95
CA PRO A 441 -6.20 -5.75 -13.32
C PRO A 441 -7.67 -5.52 -13.69
N MET A 442 -7.91 -5.23 -14.96
CA MET A 442 -9.24 -4.92 -15.50
C MET A 442 -9.52 -5.74 -16.77
N THR A 443 -10.78 -6.05 -17.04
CA THR A 443 -11.19 -6.78 -18.25
C THR A 443 -12.29 -6.08 -19.01
N TYR A 444 -12.25 -6.13 -20.34
CA TYR A 444 -13.26 -5.54 -21.22
C TYR A 444 -13.32 -6.25 -22.57
N LEU A 445 -14.40 -6.00 -23.32
CA LEU A 445 -14.55 -6.45 -24.70
C LEU A 445 -14.18 -5.33 -25.68
N ALA A 446 -13.37 -5.65 -26.68
CA ALA A 446 -13.07 -4.76 -27.80
C ALA A 446 -12.94 -5.58 -29.10
N GLY A 447 -13.64 -5.17 -30.16
CA GLY A 447 -13.60 -5.87 -31.45
C GLY A 447 -13.97 -7.36 -31.36
N GLY A 448 -14.93 -7.72 -30.49
CA GLY A 448 -15.37 -9.10 -30.29
C GLY A 448 -14.40 -9.99 -29.50
N LYS A 449 -13.31 -9.44 -28.97
CA LYS A 449 -12.33 -10.16 -28.13
C LYS A 449 -12.33 -9.61 -26.72
N GLN A 450 -12.18 -10.48 -25.73
CA GLN A 450 -11.99 -10.08 -24.34
C GLN A 450 -10.51 -9.80 -24.10
N TYR A 451 -10.23 -8.72 -23.39
CA TYR A 451 -8.90 -8.33 -22.96
C TYR A 451 -8.81 -8.31 -21.44
N ILE A 452 -7.64 -8.64 -20.91
CA ILE A 452 -7.25 -8.40 -19.51
C ILE A 452 -6.07 -7.44 -19.55
N VAL A 453 -6.19 -6.29 -18.89
CA VAL A 453 -5.17 -5.25 -18.84
C VAL A 453 -4.66 -5.12 -17.41
N VAL A 454 -3.34 -5.18 -17.25
CA VAL A 454 -2.66 -5.26 -15.96
C VAL A 454 -1.68 -4.08 -15.83
N PRO A 455 -1.80 -3.25 -14.79
CA PRO A 455 -0.82 -2.20 -14.49
C PRO A 455 0.44 -2.82 -13.88
N ILE A 456 1.60 -2.46 -14.45
CA ILE A 456 2.92 -2.91 -13.98
C ILE A 456 3.88 -1.73 -13.85
N GLY A 457 4.86 -1.83 -12.98
CA GLY A 457 5.92 -0.83 -12.76
C GLY A 457 6.91 -1.33 -11.72
N GLY A 458 8.08 -0.71 -11.57
CA GLY A 458 9.06 -1.07 -10.53
C GLY A 458 10.19 -0.04 -10.41
N LYS A 459 11.07 -0.15 -9.41
CA LYS A 459 12.10 0.90 -9.18
C LYS A 459 13.06 1.03 -10.35
N GLY A 460 13.37 -0.10 -10.98
CA GLY A 460 14.18 -0.18 -12.21
C GLY A 460 13.37 -0.15 -13.51
N TYR A 461 12.03 -0.08 -13.45
CA TYR A 461 11.14 -0.30 -14.59
C TYR A 461 10.01 0.72 -14.62
N GLY A 462 9.91 1.54 -15.68
CA GLY A 462 8.87 2.56 -15.80
C GLY A 462 7.44 1.99 -15.77
N ALA A 463 6.49 2.78 -15.27
CA ALA A 463 5.07 2.36 -15.24
C ALA A 463 4.53 2.12 -16.67
N SER A 464 3.80 1.03 -16.84
CA SER A 464 3.17 0.65 -18.11
C SER A 464 1.97 -0.27 -17.90
N TRP A 465 1.25 -0.58 -18.98
CA TRP A 465 0.15 -1.53 -18.99
C TRP A 465 0.49 -2.71 -19.90
N VAL A 466 0.19 -3.93 -19.46
CA VAL A 466 0.25 -5.15 -20.27
C VAL A 466 -1.17 -5.60 -20.59
N ALA A 467 -1.44 -5.96 -21.85
CA ALA A 467 -2.75 -6.43 -22.29
C ALA A 467 -2.67 -7.88 -22.80
N PHE A 468 -3.49 -8.76 -22.26
CA PHE A 468 -3.69 -10.13 -22.69
C PHE A 468 -5.01 -10.24 -23.45
N ALA A 469 -5.01 -10.86 -24.64
CA ALA A 469 -6.25 -11.19 -25.35
C ALA A 469 -6.69 -12.62 -25.01
N VAL A 470 -7.95 -12.79 -24.59
CA VAL A 470 -8.54 -14.10 -24.33
C VAL A 470 -9.12 -14.64 -25.64
N ALA A 471 -8.54 -15.72 -26.17
CA ALA A 471 -9.02 -16.37 -27.40
C ALA A 471 -10.25 -17.26 -27.11
N SER A 472 -11.22 -17.31 -28.03
CA SER A 472 -12.37 -18.22 -27.93
C SER A 472 -11.97 -19.67 -28.28
N ARG A 473 -12.51 -20.64 -27.54
CA ARG A 473 -12.21 -22.08 -27.65
C ARG A 473 -12.43 -22.62 -29.08
N SER A 474 -11.36 -22.83 -29.83
CA SER A 474 -11.24 -23.93 -30.81
C SER A 474 -9.81 -24.43 -31.07
N GLU A 475 -8.78 -23.84 -30.45
CA GLU A 475 -7.41 -24.33 -30.64
C GLU A 475 -6.68 -24.40 -29.29
N SER A 476 -5.88 -25.45 -29.13
CA SER A 476 -5.00 -25.72 -28.00
C SER A 476 -4.25 -24.47 -27.54
N ILE A 477 -4.29 -24.23 -26.23
CA ILE A 477 -3.79 -23.03 -25.57
C ILE A 477 -2.28 -22.93 -25.78
N THR A 478 -1.88 -21.94 -26.58
CA THR A 478 -0.62 -21.24 -26.38
C THR A 478 -1.00 -19.80 -26.11
N LEU A 479 -0.85 -19.34 -24.86
CA LEU A 479 -0.85 -17.91 -24.57
C LEU A 479 0.44 -17.36 -25.17
N THR A 480 0.42 -17.10 -26.47
CA THR A 480 1.43 -16.25 -27.09
C THR A 480 1.20 -14.87 -26.48
N GLY A 481 2.03 -14.53 -25.49
CA GLY A 481 2.20 -13.13 -25.13
C GLY A 481 2.34 -12.37 -26.44
N LEU A 482 1.58 -11.30 -26.61
CA LEU A 482 2.01 -10.29 -27.56
C LEU A 482 3.41 -9.95 -27.08
N ALA A 483 4.42 -10.36 -27.85
CA ALA A 483 5.79 -10.00 -27.55
C ALA A 483 5.74 -8.50 -27.29
N PRO A 484 6.18 -8.01 -26.11
CA PRO A 484 6.42 -6.58 -25.98
C PRO A 484 7.22 -6.23 -27.22
N ALA A 485 6.73 -5.25 -28.01
CA ALA A 485 7.33 -4.90 -29.30
C ALA A 485 8.84 -5.01 -29.13
N ALA A 486 9.46 -5.97 -29.83
CA ALA A 486 10.82 -6.40 -29.51
C ALA A 486 11.66 -5.14 -29.35
N ARG A 487 12.09 -4.86 -28.11
CA ARG A 487 12.95 -3.70 -27.89
C ARG A 487 14.17 -3.99 -28.73
N VAL A 488 14.36 -3.17 -29.76
CA VAL A 488 15.63 -3.13 -30.45
C VAL A 488 16.58 -2.60 -29.39
N ALA A 489 17.28 -3.51 -28.70
CA ALA A 489 18.48 -3.18 -27.95
C ALA A 489 19.46 -2.66 -28.99
N ASN A 490 19.36 -1.36 -29.28
CA ASN A 490 20.32 -0.71 -30.15
C ASN A 490 21.64 -0.78 -29.38
N ALA A 491 22.64 -1.43 -29.97
CA ALA A 491 23.99 -1.53 -29.40
C ALA A 491 24.63 -0.14 -29.14
N VAL A 492 23.97 0.94 -29.55
CA VAL A 492 24.33 2.34 -29.37
C VAL A 492 23.07 3.15 -29.07
N THR A 493 23.11 4.02 -28.07
CA THR A 493 22.03 4.99 -27.80
C THR A 493 21.75 5.83 -29.06
N PRO A 494 20.52 5.89 -29.56
CA PRO A 494 20.18 6.72 -30.71
C PRO A 494 20.42 8.22 -30.42
N ALA A 495 20.75 8.97 -31.47
CA ALA A 495 20.98 10.41 -31.39
C ALA A 495 19.64 11.16 -31.22
N ILE A 496 19.23 11.34 -29.95
CA ILE A 496 17.86 11.72 -29.57
C ILE A 496 17.69 13.17 -29.15
N TYR A 497 18.75 13.97 -29.17
CA TYR A 497 18.74 15.37 -28.74
C TYR A 497 19.54 16.23 -29.73
N THR A 498 19.29 17.54 -29.78
CA THR A 498 20.10 18.48 -30.60
C THR A 498 21.16 19.19 -29.77
N ASP A 499 22.24 19.65 -30.41
CA ASP A 499 23.24 20.48 -29.74
C ASP A 499 22.64 21.76 -29.14
N ALA A 500 21.65 22.34 -29.82
CA ALA A 500 20.91 23.50 -29.33
C ALA A 500 20.15 23.16 -28.03
N GLN A 501 19.51 21.99 -27.98
CA GLN A 501 18.81 21.50 -26.80
C GLN A 501 19.76 21.27 -25.64
N ALA A 502 20.88 20.58 -25.86
CA ALA A 502 21.88 20.36 -24.82
C ALA A 502 22.48 21.66 -24.29
N LYS A 503 22.65 22.69 -25.14
CA LYS A 503 23.11 24.02 -24.71
C LYS A 503 22.10 24.74 -23.83
N ARG A 504 20.79 24.59 -24.09
CA ARG A 504 19.75 25.07 -23.15
C ARG A 504 19.79 24.30 -21.83
N GLY A 505 19.97 22.98 -21.92
CA GLY A 505 20.14 22.09 -20.78
C GLY A 505 21.30 22.45 -19.88
N GLU A 506 22.42 22.86 -20.46
CA GLU A 506 23.59 23.35 -19.72
C GLU A 506 23.21 24.52 -18.81
N THR A 507 22.49 25.51 -19.33
CA THR A 507 22.02 26.66 -18.53
C THR A 507 21.12 26.22 -17.37
N VAL A 508 20.21 25.27 -17.61
CA VAL A 508 19.34 24.71 -16.57
C VAL A 508 20.16 23.94 -15.53
N PHE A 509 21.13 23.15 -15.97
CA PHE A 509 22.01 22.36 -15.12
C PHE A 509 22.88 23.25 -14.23
N GLN A 510 23.47 24.32 -14.77
CA GLN A 510 24.29 25.25 -13.99
C GLN A 510 23.48 25.94 -12.90
N LYS A 511 22.23 26.30 -13.20
CA LYS A 511 21.35 26.99 -12.25
C LYS A 511 20.87 26.07 -11.13
N ASN A 512 20.52 24.81 -11.44
CA ASN A 512 19.75 23.97 -10.52
C ASN A 512 20.49 22.71 -10.04
N CYS A 513 21.53 22.25 -10.74
CA CYS A 513 22.15 20.93 -10.49
C CYS A 513 23.63 21.04 -10.09
N ALA A 514 24.36 22.01 -10.63
CA ALA A 514 25.82 22.08 -10.52
C ALA A 514 26.33 22.23 -9.08
N LYS A 515 25.58 22.92 -8.20
CA LYS A 515 25.93 23.07 -6.78
C LYS A 515 26.07 21.71 -6.08
N CYS A 516 25.26 20.73 -6.47
CA CYS A 516 25.20 19.41 -5.84
C CYS A 516 25.99 18.36 -6.64
N HIS A 517 26.03 18.44 -7.98
CA HIS A 517 26.60 17.40 -8.86
C HIS A 517 27.96 17.76 -9.49
N SER A 518 28.62 18.81 -9.00
CA SER A 518 30.00 19.16 -9.37
C SER A 518 31.03 18.37 -8.55
N GLN A 519 32.33 18.48 -8.88
CA GLN A 519 33.42 17.74 -8.22
C GLN A 519 33.52 17.96 -6.69
N ARG A 520 32.88 19.01 -6.14
CA ARG A 520 32.84 19.31 -4.69
C ARG A 520 31.43 19.28 -4.10
N GLY A 521 30.43 18.87 -4.88
CA GLY A 521 29.05 18.75 -4.41
C GLY A 521 28.78 17.42 -3.70
N PHE A 522 27.65 17.33 -2.99
CA PHE A 522 27.27 16.14 -2.23
C PHE A 522 26.47 15.10 -3.05
N GLY A 523 26.02 15.45 -4.26
CA GLY A 523 25.34 14.57 -5.19
C GLY A 523 26.33 13.77 -6.05
N PRO A 524 25.93 12.57 -6.52
CA PRO A 524 26.79 11.74 -7.37
C PRO A 524 27.16 12.48 -8.67
N PRO A 525 28.39 12.32 -9.20
CA PRO A 525 28.77 12.95 -10.46
C PRO A 525 27.88 12.49 -11.62
N LEU A 526 27.35 13.44 -12.40
CA LEU A 526 26.48 13.17 -13.55
C LEU A 526 27.26 13.06 -14.88
N ARG A 527 28.57 12.78 -14.80
CA ARG A 527 29.44 12.58 -15.95
C ARG A 527 30.50 11.51 -15.71
N GLY A 528 30.97 10.88 -16.80
CA GLY A 528 32.07 9.94 -16.78
C GLY A 528 31.72 8.61 -16.10
N ASP A 529 32.74 7.92 -15.56
CA ASP A 529 32.59 6.56 -15.01
C ASP A 529 31.50 6.44 -13.95
N ALA A 530 31.37 7.44 -13.07
CA ALA A 530 30.36 7.45 -12.01
C ALA A 530 28.93 7.56 -12.54
N PHE A 531 28.73 8.25 -13.66
CA PHE A 531 27.44 8.25 -14.35
C PHE A 531 27.19 6.88 -14.98
N TRP A 532 28.17 6.35 -15.72
CA TRP A 532 28.00 5.11 -16.44
C TRP A 532 27.84 3.88 -15.53
N SER A 533 28.48 3.85 -14.36
CA SER A 533 28.26 2.78 -13.37
C SER A 533 26.80 2.70 -12.90
N SER A 534 26.06 3.81 -13.02
CA SER A 534 24.67 3.91 -12.54
C SER A 534 23.63 3.81 -13.66
N TRP A 535 24.02 4.14 -14.90
CA TRP A 535 23.10 4.40 -16.01
C TRP A 535 23.35 3.57 -17.27
N ASP A 536 24.47 2.84 -17.38
CA ASP A 536 24.71 1.96 -18.54
C ASP A 536 23.65 0.83 -18.60
N GLY A 537 23.07 0.62 -19.78
CA GLY A 537 21.98 -0.31 -20.03
C GLY A 537 20.60 0.12 -19.49
N LYS A 538 20.47 1.30 -18.86
CA LYS A 538 19.19 1.75 -18.29
C LYS A 538 18.36 2.58 -19.29
N PRO A 539 17.01 2.61 -19.15
CA PRO A 539 16.18 3.45 -20.01
C PRO A 539 16.47 4.94 -19.82
N ALA A 540 16.58 5.70 -20.92
CA ALA A 540 16.71 7.16 -20.90
C ALA A 540 15.51 7.83 -20.21
N ARG A 541 14.32 7.23 -20.33
CA ARG A 541 13.10 7.65 -19.61
C ARG A 541 13.28 7.63 -18.09
N SER A 542 14.07 6.71 -17.56
CA SER A 542 14.34 6.61 -16.13
C SER A 542 15.21 7.77 -15.64
N LEU A 543 16.18 8.24 -16.44
CA LEU A 543 16.99 9.43 -16.13
C LEU A 543 16.11 10.67 -16.01
N TYR A 544 15.19 10.88 -16.97
CA TYR A 544 14.18 11.93 -16.87
C TYR A 544 13.34 11.77 -15.60
N SER A 545 12.81 10.56 -15.34
CA SER A 545 11.91 10.32 -14.20
C SER A 545 12.59 10.67 -12.88
N THR A 546 13.84 10.25 -12.70
CA THR A 546 14.63 10.58 -11.51
C THR A 546 14.77 12.08 -11.35
N ILE A 547 15.10 12.82 -12.41
CA ILE A 547 15.27 14.28 -12.30
C ILE A 547 13.95 14.94 -11.94
N ILE A 548 12.85 14.66 -12.65
CA ILE A 548 11.59 15.35 -12.41
C ILE A 548 10.96 15.00 -11.05
N SER A 549 11.19 13.80 -10.53
CA SER A 549 10.56 13.35 -9.28
C SER A 549 11.38 13.64 -8.03
N SER A 550 12.69 13.89 -8.16
CA SER A 550 13.58 13.98 -6.99
C SER A 550 14.49 15.21 -6.97
N MET A 551 14.49 16.02 -8.03
CA MET A 551 15.36 17.19 -8.15
C MET A 551 14.55 18.48 -8.36
N PRO A 552 15.00 19.60 -7.77
CA PRO A 552 16.04 19.68 -6.75
C PRO A 552 15.56 19.08 -5.41
N PRO A 553 16.47 18.58 -4.53
CA PRO A 553 16.08 17.81 -3.34
C PRO A 553 15.35 18.63 -2.26
N ASP A 554 15.51 19.95 -2.28
CA ASP A 554 14.83 20.91 -1.43
C ASP A 554 13.44 21.32 -1.95
N ASP A 555 13.14 21.02 -3.22
CA ASP A 555 11.82 21.25 -3.83
C ASP A 555 11.53 20.24 -4.98
N PRO A 556 11.37 18.94 -4.67
CA PRO A 556 11.19 17.91 -5.69
C PRO A 556 9.92 18.13 -6.52
N GLY A 557 10.00 17.98 -7.85
CA GLY A 557 8.84 18.19 -8.74
C GLY A 557 8.64 19.62 -9.20
N SER A 558 9.42 20.59 -8.72
CA SER A 558 9.33 22.00 -9.12
C SER A 558 9.82 22.30 -10.54
N MET A 559 10.55 21.39 -11.18
CA MET A 559 11.06 21.57 -12.53
C MET A 559 9.99 21.25 -13.59
N THR A 560 9.85 22.15 -14.58
CA THR A 560 8.98 21.89 -15.74
C THR A 560 9.54 20.77 -16.61
N GLU A 561 8.66 20.00 -17.27
CA GLU A 561 9.05 18.94 -18.22
C GLU A 561 10.07 19.44 -19.25
N LYS A 562 9.87 20.65 -19.79
CA LYS A 562 10.80 21.28 -20.74
C LYS A 562 12.21 21.44 -20.15
N ASN A 563 12.31 21.90 -18.91
CA ASN A 563 13.61 22.08 -18.25
C ASN A 563 14.29 20.73 -17.99
N VAL A 564 13.51 19.69 -17.65
CA VAL A 564 14.04 18.36 -17.41
C VAL A 564 14.53 17.71 -18.71
N VAL A 565 13.78 17.74 -19.81
CA VAL A 565 14.24 17.17 -21.09
C VAL A 565 15.47 17.90 -21.65
N ASP A 566 15.54 19.23 -21.49
CA ASP A 566 16.73 19.99 -21.85
C ASP A 566 17.93 19.56 -20.97
N THR A 567 17.73 19.39 -19.66
CA THR A 567 18.79 18.90 -18.74
C THR A 567 19.25 17.49 -19.07
N VAL A 568 18.33 16.59 -19.43
CA VAL A 568 18.66 15.25 -19.91
C VAL A 568 19.56 15.34 -21.13
N ALA A 569 19.21 16.15 -22.15
CA ALA A 569 20.04 16.33 -23.34
C ALA A 569 21.47 16.81 -23.01
N TYR A 570 21.62 17.70 -22.03
CA TYR A 570 22.94 18.13 -21.55
C TYR A 570 23.72 16.98 -20.91
N ILE A 571 23.09 16.20 -20.03
CA ILE A 571 23.72 15.03 -19.38
C ILE A 571 24.18 14.01 -20.43
N LEU A 572 23.36 13.76 -21.46
CA LEU A 572 23.74 12.87 -22.57
C LEU A 572 24.98 13.40 -23.30
N ARG A 573 24.99 14.71 -23.60
CA ARG A 573 26.11 15.38 -24.29
C ARG A 573 27.42 15.29 -23.52
N VAL A 574 27.41 15.59 -22.22
CA VAL A 574 28.65 15.55 -21.40
C VAL A 574 29.16 14.13 -21.14
N ASN A 575 28.33 13.12 -21.43
CA ASN A 575 28.69 11.70 -21.41
C ASN A 575 28.99 11.14 -22.81
N LEU A 576 29.28 12.01 -23.78
CA LEU A 576 29.76 11.66 -25.12
C LEU A 576 28.74 10.89 -25.98
N LEU A 577 27.46 10.93 -25.63
CA LEU A 577 26.41 10.49 -26.54
C LEU A 577 26.29 11.49 -27.70
N ARG A 578 25.97 11.01 -28.91
CA ARG A 578 25.97 11.85 -30.11
C ARG A 578 24.67 12.66 -30.20
N ALA A 579 24.81 13.95 -30.54
CA ALA A 579 23.68 14.79 -30.91
C ALA A 579 23.13 14.41 -32.29
N GLY A 580 21.82 14.53 -32.46
CA GLY A 580 21.08 14.32 -33.70
C GLY A 580 20.35 15.58 -34.14
N ASN A 581 19.34 15.40 -35.02
CA ASN A 581 18.54 16.49 -35.58
C ASN A 581 17.13 16.61 -34.97
N LYS A 582 16.79 15.78 -33.98
CA LYS A 582 15.51 15.80 -33.27
C LYS A 582 15.71 16.20 -31.82
N GLU A 583 14.83 17.05 -31.32
CA GLU A 583 14.77 17.39 -29.89
C GLU A 583 13.87 16.40 -29.13
N ILE A 584 14.22 16.18 -27.87
CA ILE A 584 13.32 15.56 -26.87
C ILE A 584 12.28 16.62 -26.51
N LYS A 585 11.04 16.49 -26.96
CA LYS A 585 9.98 17.48 -26.70
C LYS A 585 9.25 17.19 -25.41
N GLN A 586 9.08 15.91 -25.10
CA GLN A 586 8.30 15.41 -23.98
C GLN A 586 8.89 14.09 -23.48
N ALA A 587 8.51 13.67 -22.27
CA ALA A 587 9.04 12.48 -21.65
C ALA A 587 8.80 11.21 -22.49
N ALA A 588 7.69 11.14 -23.24
CA ALA A 588 7.37 10.02 -24.10
C ALA A 588 8.40 9.79 -25.23
N ASP A 589 9.13 10.83 -25.65
CA ASP A 589 10.17 10.71 -26.69
C ASP A 589 11.40 9.91 -26.20
N LEU A 590 11.50 9.68 -24.88
CA LEU A 590 12.55 8.88 -24.24
C LEU A 590 12.16 7.40 -24.07
N ASN A 591 10.92 7.03 -24.39
CA ASN A 591 10.41 5.67 -24.19
C ASN A 591 11.13 4.68 -25.13
N GLY A 592 11.54 3.54 -24.59
CA GLY A 592 12.19 2.47 -25.35
C GLY A 592 13.64 2.75 -25.75
N ILE A 593 14.24 3.85 -25.29
CA ILE A 593 15.66 4.16 -25.53
C ILE A 593 16.49 3.74 -24.32
N GLU A 594 17.54 2.97 -24.56
CA GLU A 594 18.53 2.56 -23.56
C GLU A 594 19.80 3.41 -23.66
N LEU A 595 20.36 3.77 -22.51
CA LEU A 595 21.61 4.50 -22.39
C LEU A 595 22.77 3.51 -22.43
N MET A 596 23.45 3.45 -23.56
CA MET A 596 24.64 2.63 -23.77
C MET A 596 25.89 3.49 -23.65
N ARG A 597 26.82 3.08 -22.79
CA ARG A 597 28.13 3.70 -22.65
C ARG A 597 28.87 3.69 -24.00
N PRO A 598 29.29 4.84 -24.54
CA PRO A 598 30.15 4.87 -25.71
C PRO A 598 31.42 4.07 -25.44
N LYS A 599 31.78 3.17 -26.38
CA LYS A 599 33.09 2.53 -26.35
C LYS A 599 34.17 3.60 -26.57
N PRO A 600 35.30 3.55 -25.83
CA PRO A 600 36.36 4.54 -25.90
C PRO A 600 36.96 4.70 -27.29
#